data_AF-A0A8S3Z762-F1
#
_entry.id   AF-A0A8S3Z762-F1
#
_cell.length_a   1.000
_cell.length_b   1.000
_cell.length_c   1.000
_cell.angle_alpha   90.00
_cell.angle_beta   90.00
_cell.angle_gamma   90.00
#
_symmetry.space_group_name_H-M   'P 1'
#
loop_
_entity.id
_entity.type
_entity.pdbx_description
1 polymer ?
#
loop_
_entity_poly.entity_id
_entity_poly.type
_entity_poly.pdbx_seq_one_letter_code
_entity_poly.pdbx_strand_id
1 'polypeptide(L)'
;MKVLLMAICVCVALAQRAEDPLCVQKGCPRNKTCRVVKDCATPRACSLKALCLTNPPQFSHTGVCQVGQPILEKEGRSWADSKCGPTFPCPDTTYCNTELQDTYSTCCRSDPDNPVKNGTCPASTRNDTFYCVDTCNNDGDCRGDDKCCQDGCARSCRTPLNNVCQTKTCPENSYCLTPEMNPCTSATVCYKVGDCVPCGPVCYIQCPNGFVKDPKGCPTCVCKSTRKY
;
A
#
# COMPACT_ATOMS: atom_id res chain seq x y z
N MET A 1 -56.90 32.71 2.04
CA MET A 1 -55.88 32.02 2.83
C MET A 1 -55.34 30.86 1.99
N LYS A 2 -54.10 30.96 1.48
CA LYS A 2 -53.41 29.87 0.77
C LYS A 2 -52.50 29.17 1.76
N VAL A 3 -52.84 27.94 2.15
CA VAL A 3 -52.00 27.10 3.00
C VAL A 3 -50.87 26.56 2.14
N LEU A 4 -49.66 27.07 2.36
CA LEU A 4 -48.45 26.61 1.69
C LEU A 4 -47.93 25.39 2.45
N LEU A 5 -48.22 24.19 1.95
CA LEU A 5 -47.64 22.94 2.43
C LEU A 5 -46.14 22.92 2.06
N MET A 6 -45.28 23.24 3.02
CA MET A 6 -43.85 22.98 2.93
C MET A 6 -43.62 21.47 3.07
N ALA A 7 -43.37 20.80 1.95
CA ALA A 7 -42.90 19.42 1.96
C ALA A 7 -41.46 19.40 2.52
N ILE A 8 -41.33 18.96 3.78
CA ILE A 8 -40.03 18.72 4.40
C ILE A 8 -39.46 17.44 3.75
N CYS A 9 -38.58 17.61 2.77
CA CYS A 9 -37.78 16.53 2.23
C CYS A 9 -36.75 16.16 3.29
N VAL A 10 -37.06 15.14 4.11
CA VAL A 10 -36.08 14.53 5.00
C VAL A 10 -35.12 13.74 4.12
N CYS A 11 -34.01 14.37 3.73
CA CYS A 11 -32.89 13.67 3.12
C CYS A 11 -32.28 12.76 4.21
N VAL A 12 -32.76 11.52 4.29
CA VAL A 12 -32.04 10.47 5.00
C VAL A 12 -30.74 10.28 4.23
N ALA A 13 -29.65 10.87 4.72
CA ALA A 13 -28.31 10.61 4.23
C ALA A 13 -27.96 9.17 4.62
N LEU A 14 -28.44 8.19 3.84
CA LEU A 14 -27.79 6.91 3.78
C LEU A 14 -26.35 7.21 3.36
N ALA A 15 -25.37 6.80 4.17
CA ALA A 15 -23.96 6.87 3.79
C ALA A 15 -23.79 6.04 2.51
N GLN A 16 -23.94 6.68 1.35
CA GLN A 16 -23.73 6.05 0.06
C GLN A 16 -22.22 5.81 0.00
N ARG A 17 -21.82 4.52 0.02
CA ARG A 17 -20.43 4.13 -0.23
C ARG A 17 -19.97 4.78 -1.53
N ALA A 18 -18.83 5.44 -1.49
CA ALA A 18 -18.34 6.19 -2.64
C ALA A 18 -18.03 5.24 -3.80
N GLU A 19 -18.41 5.62 -5.01
CA GLU A 19 -18.02 4.88 -6.22
C GLU A 19 -16.50 4.97 -6.42
N ASP A 20 -15.87 3.88 -6.87
CA ASP A 20 -14.43 3.88 -7.11
C ASP A 20 -14.08 4.81 -8.28
N PRO A 21 -13.17 5.80 -8.11
CA PRO A 21 -12.86 6.75 -9.17
C PRO A 21 -12.25 6.14 -10.44
N LEU A 22 -11.55 5.00 -10.35
CA LEU A 22 -11.12 4.29 -11.56
C LEU A 22 -12.32 3.75 -12.33
N CYS A 23 -13.37 3.33 -11.64
CA CYS A 23 -14.59 2.84 -12.25
C CYS A 23 -15.47 3.96 -12.81
N VAL A 24 -15.56 5.08 -12.10
CA VAL A 24 -16.20 6.31 -12.60
C VAL A 24 -15.53 6.75 -13.90
N GLN A 25 -14.19 6.81 -13.92
CA GLN A 25 -13.42 7.15 -15.11
C GLN A 25 -13.59 6.13 -16.25
N LYS A 26 -13.70 4.84 -15.93
CA LYS A 26 -13.85 3.78 -16.93
C LYS A 26 -15.19 3.83 -17.66
N GLY A 27 -16.26 4.25 -16.99
CA GLY A 27 -17.58 4.45 -17.60
C GLY A 27 -18.15 3.19 -18.26
N CYS A 28 -18.35 2.11 -17.49
CA CYS A 28 -18.81 0.85 -18.06
C CYS A 28 -20.25 0.91 -18.61
N PRO A 29 -20.55 0.21 -19.73
CA PRO A 29 -21.92 0.11 -20.25
C PRO A 29 -22.88 -0.54 -19.24
N ARG A 30 -24.17 -0.22 -19.33
CA ARG A 30 -25.22 -0.69 -18.39
C ARG A 30 -25.28 -2.21 -18.18
N ASN A 31 -24.84 -3.01 -19.15
CA ASN A 31 -24.85 -4.47 -19.09
C ASN A 31 -23.54 -5.08 -18.54
N LYS A 32 -22.62 -4.25 -18.06
CA LYS A 32 -21.36 -4.68 -17.47
C LYS A 32 -21.17 -4.04 -16.11
N THR A 33 -20.60 -4.80 -15.19
CA THR A 33 -20.23 -4.30 -13.87
C THR A 33 -18.79 -3.84 -13.90
N CYS A 34 -18.54 -2.60 -13.48
CA CYS A 34 -17.17 -2.15 -13.30
C CYS A 34 -16.56 -2.78 -12.06
N ARG A 35 -15.34 -3.32 -12.18
CA ARG A 35 -14.55 -3.81 -11.06
C ARG A 35 -13.11 -3.34 -11.19
N VAL A 36 -12.50 -2.97 -10.07
CA VAL A 36 -11.06 -2.74 -10.01
C VAL A 36 -10.35 -4.07 -9.82
N VAL A 37 -9.40 -4.32 -10.69
CA VAL A 37 -8.59 -5.54 -10.71
C VAL A 37 -7.13 -5.19 -10.47
N LYS A 38 -6.41 -6.15 -9.90
CA LYS A 38 -4.95 -6.16 -9.87
C LYS A 38 -4.45 -6.61 -11.24
N ASP A 39 -3.85 -5.67 -11.98
CA ASP A 39 -3.19 -5.94 -13.25
C ASP A 39 -1.69 -6.01 -13.06
N CYS A 40 -1.17 -7.24 -13.08
CA CYS A 40 0.22 -7.55 -12.83
C CYS A 40 0.93 -7.90 -14.13
N ALA A 41 1.85 -7.03 -14.58
CA ALA A 41 2.77 -7.39 -15.66
C ALA A 41 3.76 -8.47 -15.18
N THR A 42 4.12 -8.42 -13.90
CA THR A 42 4.86 -9.45 -13.18
C THR A 42 4.24 -9.61 -11.78
N PRO A 43 4.49 -10.70 -11.03
CA PRO A 43 3.95 -10.88 -9.68
C PRO A 43 4.27 -9.75 -8.69
N ARG A 44 5.18 -8.85 -9.06
CA ARG A 44 5.71 -7.78 -8.19
C ARG A 44 5.59 -6.38 -8.82
N ALA A 45 5.15 -6.28 -10.08
CA ALA A 45 4.81 -5.03 -10.74
C ALA A 45 3.31 -5.07 -11.06
N CYS A 46 2.51 -4.72 -10.06
CA CYS A 46 1.07 -4.74 -10.12
C CYS A 46 0.52 -3.32 -10.01
N SER A 47 -0.45 -3.01 -10.86
CA SER A 47 -1.18 -1.75 -10.84
C SER A 47 -2.67 -2.04 -10.73
N LEU A 48 -3.43 -1.07 -10.23
CA LEU A 48 -4.89 -1.17 -10.22
C LEU A 48 -5.45 -0.66 -11.53
N LYS A 49 -6.36 -1.43 -12.14
CA LYS A 49 -7.10 -1.02 -13.34
C LYS A 49 -8.58 -1.33 -13.21
N ALA A 50 -9.42 -0.49 -13.78
CA ALA A 50 -10.85 -0.76 -13.89
C ALA A 50 -11.17 -1.56 -15.16
N LEU A 51 -11.90 -2.66 -14.99
CA LEU A 51 -12.43 -3.49 -16.06
C LEU A 51 -13.95 -3.56 -16.00
N CYS A 52 -14.58 -3.61 -17.19
CA CYS A 52 -16.00 -3.86 -17.32
C CYS A 52 -16.22 -5.36 -17.51
N LEU A 53 -16.65 -6.03 -16.45
CA LEU A 53 -16.86 -7.48 -16.43
C LEU A 53 -18.34 -7.80 -16.72
N THR A 54 -18.57 -8.82 -17.53
CA THR A 54 -19.92 -9.36 -17.78
C THR A 54 -20.33 -10.34 -16.68
N ASN A 55 -19.38 -11.11 -16.16
CA ASN A 55 -19.58 -12.10 -15.11
C ASN A 55 -18.62 -11.81 -13.94
N PRO A 56 -18.94 -10.85 -13.06
CA PRO A 56 -18.20 -10.69 -11.82
C PRO A 56 -18.33 -11.95 -10.93
N PRO A 57 -17.38 -12.21 -10.01
CA PRO A 57 -17.45 -13.37 -9.13
C PRO A 57 -18.78 -13.43 -8.38
N GLN A 58 -19.39 -14.62 -8.38
CA GLN A 58 -20.67 -14.88 -7.70
C GLN A 58 -20.58 -14.68 -6.19
N PHE A 59 -19.42 -14.95 -5.60
CA PHE A 59 -19.13 -14.78 -4.18
C PHE A 59 -18.05 -13.73 -4.03
N SER A 60 -18.47 -12.47 -3.97
CA SER A 60 -17.61 -11.33 -3.69
C SER A 60 -18.12 -10.65 -2.43
N HIS A 61 -17.23 -10.22 -1.55
CA HIS A 61 -17.58 -9.50 -0.32
C HIS A 61 -18.10 -8.11 -0.68
N THR A 62 -19.36 -8.01 -1.06
CA THR A 62 -19.92 -6.74 -1.54
C THR A 62 -20.18 -5.79 -0.39
N GLY A 63 -19.76 -4.54 -0.56
CA GLY A 63 -19.96 -3.49 0.45
C GLY A 63 -19.01 -3.53 1.64
N VAL A 64 -17.98 -4.38 1.67
CA VAL A 64 -17.01 -4.32 2.77
C VAL A 64 -16.03 -3.15 2.63
N CYS A 65 -15.84 -2.61 1.43
CA CYS A 65 -14.97 -1.47 1.19
C CYS A 65 -15.72 -0.13 1.35
N GLN A 66 -15.04 0.87 1.90
CA GLN A 66 -15.55 2.24 2.00
C GLN A 66 -15.70 2.91 0.63
N VAL A 67 -14.73 2.66 -0.25
CA VAL A 67 -14.73 3.08 -1.66
C VAL A 67 -14.79 1.84 -2.55
N GLY A 68 -15.76 1.82 -3.46
CA GLY A 68 -15.88 0.75 -4.45
C GLY A 68 -16.20 -0.62 -3.86
N GLN A 69 -15.57 -1.64 -4.44
CA GLN A 69 -15.72 -3.06 -4.09
C GLN A 69 -14.33 -3.68 -3.88
N PRO A 70 -14.23 -4.87 -3.26
CA PRO A 70 -12.94 -5.54 -3.11
C PRO A 70 -12.18 -5.65 -4.43
N ILE A 71 -10.87 -5.44 -4.34
CA ILE A 71 -9.97 -5.57 -5.49
C ILE A 71 -9.99 -7.03 -5.94
N LEU A 72 -10.16 -7.24 -7.24
CA LEU A 72 -10.16 -8.57 -7.82
C LEU A 72 -8.77 -9.00 -8.29
N GLU A 73 -8.44 -10.26 -8.09
CA GLU A 73 -7.27 -10.92 -8.63
C GLU A 73 -7.68 -12.09 -9.52
N LYS A 74 -6.81 -12.44 -10.49
CA LYS A 74 -7.12 -13.46 -11.48
C LYS A 74 -6.82 -14.85 -10.91
N GLU A 75 -7.81 -15.72 -10.90
CA GLU A 75 -7.71 -17.11 -10.43
C GLU A 75 -8.02 -18.05 -11.60
N GLY A 76 -6.97 -18.45 -12.32
CA GLY A 76 -7.09 -19.22 -13.56
C GLY A 76 -7.83 -18.45 -14.65
N ARG A 77 -9.06 -18.87 -14.96
CA ARG A 77 -9.93 -18.21 -15.96
C ARG A 77 -10.96 -17.26 -15.33
N SER A 78 -11.06 -17.23 -14.00
CA SER A 78 -12.05 -16.48 -13.24
C SER A 78 -11.41 -15.34 -12.46
N TRP A 79 -12.24 -14.48 -11.89
CA TRP A 79 -11.83 -13.43 -10.94
C TRP A 79 -12.29 -13.80 -9.54
N ALA A 80 -11.49 -13.47 -8.54
CA ALA A 80 -11.81 -13.65 -7.12
C ALA A 80 -11.35 -12.44 -6.31
N ASP A 81 -11.91 -12.24 -5.11
CA ASP A 81 -11.46 -11.18 -4.21
C ASP A 81 -9.98 -11.39 -3.83
N SER A 82 -9.18 -10.34 -3.89
CA SER A 82 -7.79 -10.37 -3.48
C SER A 82 -7.73 -10.45 -1.95
N LYS A 83 -7.22 -11.59 -1.46
CA LYS A 83 -7.14 -11.89 -0.03
C LYS A 83 -5.91 -11.23 0.58
N CYS A 84 -6.02 -10.86 1.86
CA CYS A 84 -4.91 -10.27 2.59
C CYS A 84 -4.76 -10.80 4.01
N GLY A 85 -3.59 -10.57 4.58
CA GLY A 85 -3.23 -10.97 5.93
C GLY A 85 -1.75 -10.71 6.24
N PRO A 86 -1.22 -11.20 7.37
CA PRO A 86 0.15 -10.90 7.82
C PRO A 86 1.24 -11.24 6.78
N THR A 87 1.04 -12.30 5.99
CA THR A 87 1.98 -12.76 4.96
C THR A 87 1.60 -12.33 3.54
N PHE A 88 0.42 -11.75 3.35
CA PHE A 88 -0.13 -11.38 2.06
C PHE A 88 -0.57 -9.92 2.09
N PRO A 89 0.38 -8.97 1.93
CA PRO A 89 0.06 -7.56 1.95
C PRO A 89 -0.73 -7.17 0.70
N CYS A 90 -1.64 -6.22 0.86
CA CYS A 90 -2.33 -5.63 -0.28
C CYS A 90 -1.38 -4.77 -1.14
N PRO A 91 -1.70 -4.56 -2.43
CA PRO A 91 -0.94 -3.67 -3.32
C PRO A 91 -0.83 -2.23 -2.80
N ASP A 92 0.09 -1.45 -3.33
CA ASP A 92 0.21 -0.04 -2.97
C ASP A 92 -1.10 0.72 -3.24
N THR A 93 -1.42 1.71 -2.41
CA THR A 93 -2.68 2.50 -2.41
C THR A 93 -3.95 1.71 -2.03
N THR A 94 -3.78 0.53 -1.42
CA THR A 94 -4.88 -0.28 -0.88
C THR A 94 -4.62 -0.66 0.56
N TYR A 95 -5.66 -1.09 1.26
CA TYR A 95 -5.59 -1.56 2.64
C TYR A 95 -6.29 -2.91 2.79
N CYS A 96 -5.91 -3.65 3.82
CA CYS A 96 -6.55 -4.92 4.16
C CYS A 96 -7.76 -4.63 5.06
N ASN A 97 -8.95 -5.04 4.62
CA ASN A 97 -10.20 -4.89 5.34
C ASN A 97 -10.62 -6.24 5.94
N THR A 98 -10.97 -6.26 7.22
CA THR A 98 -11.44 -7.44 7.94
C THR A 98 -12.78 -7.10 8.58
N GLU A 99 -13.87 -7.71 8.10
CA GLU A 99 -15.19 -7.57 8.73
C GLU A 99 -15.44 -8.70 9.73
N LEU A 100 -16.29 -8.42 10.72
CA LEU A 100 -16.72 -9.42 11.69
C LEU A 100 -17.56 -10.48 10.95
N GLN A 101 -17.18 -11.76 11.10
CA GLN A 101 -17.78 -12.97 10.47
C GLN A 101 -17.27 -13.35 9.07
N ASP A 102 -16.33 -12.60 8.49
CA ASP A 102 -15.69 -13.01 7.24
C ASP A 102 -14.70 -14.16 7.47
N THR A 103 -14.64 -15.10 6.52
CA THR A 103 -13.68 -16.23 6.57
C THR A 103 -12.26 -15.82 6.13
N TYR A 104 -12.12 -14.67 5.47
CA TYR A 104 -10.84 -14.10 5.05
C TYR A 104 -10.94 -12.58 4.85
N SER A 105 -9.85 -11.87 5.08
CA SER A 105 -9.75 -10.43 4.85
C SER A 105 -9.53 -10.12 3.36
N THR A 106 -10.02 -8.97 2.89
CA THR A 106 -9.93 -8.57 1.47
C THR A 106 -9.26 -7.22 1.28
N CYS A 107 -8.62 -7.03 0.13
CA CYS A 107 -8.00 -5.75 -0.22
C CYS A 107 -9.04 -4.75 -0.72
N CYS A 108 -9.07 -3.57 -0.11
CA CYS A 108 -9.91 -2.43 -0.47
C CYS A 108 -9.06 -1.25 -0.94
N ARG A 109 -9.56 -0.46 -1.91
CA ARG A 109 -8.86 0.76 -2.35
C ARG A 109 -8.92 1.83 -1.28
N SER A 110 -7.82 2.51 -1.02
CA SER A 110 -7.83 3.73 -0.19
C SER A 110 -8.57 4.85 -0.92
N ASP A 111 -9.28 5.70 -0.18
CA ASP A 111 -10.00 6.83 -0.75
C ASP A 111 -9.03 7.80 -1.44
N PRO A 112 -9.14 8.04 -2.76
CA PRO A 112 -8.25 8.93 -3.48
C PRO A 112 -8.53 10.42 -3.21
N ASP A 113 -9.71 10.79 -2.70
CA ASP A 113 -10.00 12.16 -2.25
C ASP A 113 -9.31 12.46 -0.91
N ASN A 114 -8.88 11.41 -0.21
CA ASN A 114 -8.07 11.44 1.01
C ASN A 114 -6.68 10.81 0.73
N PRO A 115 -5.83 11.52 -0.03
CA PRO A 115 -4.61 10.96 -0.62
C PRO A 115 -3.62 10.47 0.43
N VAL A 116 -2.80 9.50 0.02
CA VAL A 116 -1.67 9.00 0.81
C VAL A 116 -0.75 10.17 1.15
N LYS A 117 -0.59 10.46 2.44
CA LYS A 117 0.29 11.53 2.91
C LYS A 117 1.75 11.14 2.78
N ASN A 118 2.64 12.13 2.73
CA ASN A 118 4.07 11.89 2.60
C ASN A 118 4.67 11.22 3.85
N GLY A 119 5.82 10.55 3.66
CA GLY A 119 6.56 9.88 4.72
C GLY A 119 6.13 8.43 4.98
N THR A 120 6.85 7.76 5.87
CA THR A 120 6.69 6.32 6.13
C THR A 120 6.16 6.06 7.54
N CYS A 121 5.32 5.04 7.70
CA CYS A 121 4.86 4.61 9.01
C CYS A 121 6.03 4.20 9.91
N PRO A 122 6.07 4.65 11.18
CA PRO A 122 7.05 4.16 12.14
C PRO A 122 6.83 2.67 12.40
N ALA A 123 7.89 1.96 12.79
CA ALA A 123 7.76 0.60 13.27
C ALA A 123 6.88 0.58 14.53
N SER A 124 5.95 -0.36 14.59
CA SER A 124 5.14 -0.56 15.79
C SER A 124 6.04 -1.03 16.94
N THR A 125 5.82 -0.47 18.12
CA THR A 125 6.42 -0.91 19.38
C THR A 125 5.44 -1.69 20.24
N ARG A 126 4.21 -1.94 19.75
CA ARG A 126 3.18 -2.66 20.49
C ARG A 126 3.30 -4.16 20.29
N ASN A 127 3.27 -4.87 21.42
CA ASN A 127 3.13 -6.33 21.48
C ASN A 127 1.72 -6.62 22.00
N ASP A 128 0.76 -6.72 21.09
CA ASP A 128 -0.63 -6.78 21.48
C ASP A 128 -1.02 -8.15 22.06
N THR A 129 -1.70 -8.09 23.21
CA THR A 129 -2.21 -9.24 23.96
C THR A 129 -3.73 -9.17 24.18
N PHE A 130 -4.40 -8.14 23.63
CA PHE A 130 -5.82 -7.82 23.83
C PHE A 130 -6.53 -7.46 22.51
N TYR A 131 -7.83 -7.16 22.59
CA TYR A 131 -8.70 -6.86 21.45
C TYR A 131 -8.25 -5.61 20.67
N CYS A 132 -8.24 -5.71 19.35
CA CYS A 132 -7.74 -4.69 18.43
C CYS A 132 -8.92 -3.85 17.92
N VAL A 133 -8.81 -2.53 17.99
CA VAL A 133 -9.81 -1.60 17.43
C VAL A 133 -9.11 -0.57 16.56
N ASP A 134 -9.46 -0.56 15.29
CA ASP A 134 -8.96 0.41 14.33
C ASP A 134 -9.56 1.79 14.60
N THR A 135 -8.71 2.81 14.63
CA THR A 135 -9.08 4.21 14.89
C THR A 135 -8.99 5.09 13.65
N CYS A 136 -8.46 4.54 12.56
CA CYS A 136 -8.39 5.16 11.25
C CYS A 136 -8.45 4.06 10.17
N ASN A 137 -8.96 4.40 9.00
CA ASN A 137 -8.97 3.54 7.83
C ASN A 137 -7.90 3.97 6.83
N ASN A 138 -7.72 5.28 6.61
CA ASN A 138 -6.77 5.85 5.66
C ASN A 138 -6.10 7.12 6.21
N ASP A 139 -5.08 7.62 5.51
CA ASP A 139 -4.28 8.78 5.95
C ASP A 139 -5.12 10.05 6.12
N GLY A 140 -6.20 10.24 5.35
CA GLY A 140 -7.08 11.40 5.48
C GLY A 140 -7.92 11.41 6.75
N ASP A 141 -8.14 10.25 7.39
CA ASP A 141 -8.80 10.18 8.70
C ASP A 141 -7.91 10.80 9.82
N CYS A 142 -6.61 10.94 9.54
CA CYS A 142 -5.62 11.45 10.47
C CYS A 142 -5.42 12.96 10.29
N ARG A 143 -5.08 13.67 11.37
CA ARG A 143 -4.87 15.13 11.33
C ARG A 143 -3.48 15.49 10.80
N GLY A 144 -3.35 16.66 10.17
CA GLY A 144 -2.06 17.17 9.69
C GLY A 144 -1.35 16.16 8.77
N ASP A 145 -0.08 15.90 9.03
CA ASP A 145 0.73 14.94 8.26
C ASP A 145 0.66 13.50 8.81
N ASP A 146 -0.08 13.25 9.89
CA ASP A 146 -0.17 11.91 10.46
C ASP A 146 -0.77 10.91 9.47
N LYS A 147 -0.21 9.71 9.45
CA LYS A 147 -0.60 8.62 8.56
C LYS A 147 -1.36 7.55 9.32
N CYS A 148 -2.27 6.85 8.64
CA CYS A 148 -2.98 5.73 9.23
C CYS A 148 -2.14 4.45 9.10
N CYS A 149 -1.47 4.10 10.20
CA CYS A 149 -0.44 3.08 10.23
C CYS A 149 -0.91 1.83 11.00
N GLN A 150 -0.40 0.68 10.55
CA GLN A 150 -0.49 -0.55 11.35
C GLN A 150 0.38 -0.37 12.60
N ASP A 151 -0.26 -0.24 13.76
CA ASP A 151 0.40 -0.02 15.06
C ASP A 151 0.10 -1.20 15.98
N GLY A 152 0.77 -2.32 15.68
CA GLY A 152 0.51 -3.61 16.30
C GLY A 152 -0.55 -4.35 15.50
N CYS A 153 -1.65 -4.77 16.12
CA CYS A 153 -2.79 -5.43 15.49
C CYS A 153 -3.89 -4.45 15.05
N ALA A 154 -3.87 -3.21 15.54
CA ALA A 154 -4.83 -2.17 15.18
C ALA A 154 -4.19 -1.09 14.29
N ARG A 155 -5.02 -0.35 13.55
CA ARG A 155 -4.66 0.84 12.79
C ARG A 155 -4.84 2.09 13.63
N SER A 156 -3.81 2.93 13.66
CA SER A 156 -3.86 4.22 14.35
C SER A 156 -3.11 5.31 13.61
N CYS A 157 -3.49 6.56 13.85
CA CYS A 157 -2.79 7.71 13.31
C CYS A 157 -1.43 7.85 13.99
N ARG A 158 -0.37 7.79 13.18
CA ARG A 158 1.02 7.89 13.64
C ARG A 158 1.73 8.96 12.83
N THR A 159 2.57 9.72 13.53
CA THR A 159 3.42 10.71 12.89
C THR A 159 4.42 10.02 11.97
N PRO A 160 4.49 10.42 10.68
CA PRO A 160 5.36 9.80 9.72
C PRO A 160 6.84 10.06 10.03
N LEU A 161 7.68 9.10 9.67
CA LEU A 161 9.12 9.31 9.59
C LEU A 161 9.45 9.92 8.23
N ASN A 162 10.02 11.12 8.25
CA ASN A 162 10.46 11.83 7.04
C ASN A 162 11.74 11.22 6.43
N ASN A 163 12.61 10.64 7.27
CA ASN A 163 13.80 9.94 6.82
C ASN A 163 14.08 8.71 7.71
N VAL A 164 13.50 7.57 7.34
CA VAL A 164 13.70 6.29 8.04
C VAL A 164 15.17 5.88 8.10
N CYS A 165 15.98 6.29 7.11
CA CYS A 165 17.36 5.88 6.96
C CYS A 165 18.36 6.64 7.84
N GLN A 166 17.96 7.78 8.42
CA GLN A 166 18.80 8.47 9.40
C GLN A 166 18.89 7.74 10.74
N THR A 167 17.83 7.04 11.13
CA THR A 167 17.73 6.36 12.42
C THR A 167 17.92 4.84 12.30
N LYS A 168 18.05 4.31 11.09
CA LYS A 168 18.17 2.86 10.82
C LYS A 168 19.59 2.50 10.38
N THR A 169 20.21 1.58 11.11
CA THR A 169 21.48 0.98 10.71
C THR A 169 21.22 -0.31 9.94
N CYS A 170 21.77 -0.44 8.74
CA CYS A 170 21.67 -1.65 7.94
C CYS A 170 22.91 -2.55 8.11
N PRO A 171 22.78 -3.88 7.94
CA PRO A 171 23.91 -4.82 7.96
C PRO A 171 24.99 -4.48 6.93
N GLU A 172 26.21 -5.02 7.11
CA GLU A 172 27.27 -4.86 6.12
C GLU A 172 26.83 -5.30 4.72
N ASN A 173 27.34 -4.60 3.69
CA ASN A 173 26.97 -4.79 2.29
C ASN A 173 25.47 -4.60 1.98
N SER A 174 24.79 -3.77 2.77
CA SER A 174 23.45 -3.29 2.45
C SER A 174 23.34 -1.79 2.72
N TYR A 175 22.39 -1.14 2.06
CA TYR A 175 22.08 0.27 2.23
C TYR A 175 20.60 0.44 2.54
N CYS A 176 20.25 1.49 3.27
CA CYS A 176 18.85 1.80 3.53
C CYS A 176 18.25 2.54 2.32
N LEU A 177 17.09 2.07 1.83
CA LEU A 177 16.42 2.66 0.68
C LEU A 177 15.76 4.00 1.07
N THR A 178 16.20 5.10 0.44
CA THR A 178 15.55 6.41 0.61
C THR A 178 14.48 6.66 -0.46
N PRO A 179 13.54 7.62 -0.25
CA PRO A 179 12.49 7.94 -1.24
C PRO A 179 13.03 8.33 -2.63
N GLU A 180 14.24 8.86 -2.70
CA GLU A 180 14.87 9.33 -3.94
C GLU A 180 15.52 8.20 -4.75
N MET A 181 15.64 6.99 -4.16
CA MET A 181 16.30 5.84 -4.79
C MET A 181 15.30 4.96 -5.53
N ASN A 182 15.76 4.30 -6.61
CA ASN A 182 14.95 3.30 -7.29
C ASN A 182 14.63 2.15 -6.31
N PRO A 183 13.34 1.88 -6.02
CA PRO A 183 12.95 0.84 -5.07
C PRO A 183 13.24 -0.57 -5.57
N CYS A 184 13.53 -0.75 -6.85
CA CYS A 184 13.74 -2.06 -7.45
C CYS A 184 15.19 -2.26 -7.87
N THR A 185 15.80 -3.35 -7.40
CA THR A 185 17.15 -3.80 -7.82
C THR A 185 17.10 -4.71 -9.04
N SER A 186 15.93 -5.27 -9.35
CA SER A 186 15.66 -5.99 -10.60
C SER A 186 14.18 -5.89 -10.98
N ALA A 187 13.80 -6.45 -12.13
CA ALA A 187 12.40 -6.48 -12.59
C ALA A 187 11.44 -7.19 -11.62
N THR A 188 11.98 -8.00 -10.70
CA THR A 188 11.20 -8.67 -9.67
C THR A 188 11.57 -8.19 -8.28
N VAL A 189 12.81 -7.85 -7.95
CA VAL A 189 13.16 -7.55 -6.55
C VAL A 189 12.97 -6.06 -6.29
N CYS A 190 11.96 -5.71 -5.49
CA CYS A 190 11.69 -4.36 -5.02
C CYS A 190 11.60 -4.31 -3.49
N TYR A 191 11.96 -3.17 -2.95
CA TYR A 191 12.06 -2.87 -1.53
C TYR A 191 11.24 -1.62 -1.22
N LYS A 192 10.76 -1.51 0.01
CA LYS A 192 10.05 -0.32 0.51
C LYS A 192 11.04 0.69 1.06
N VAL A 193 10.66 1.97 1.04
CA VAL A 193 11.47 3.03 1.66
C VAL A 193 11.74 2.66 3.12
N GLY A 194 13.01 2.70 3.51
CA GLY A 194 13.50 2.26 4.81
C GLY A 194 13.99 0.82 4.85
N ASP A 195 13.76 -0.02 3.84
CA ASP A 195 14.31 -1.39 3.81
C ASP A 195 15.83 -1.40 3.64
N CYS A 196 16.48 -2.43 4.19
CA CYS A 196 17.91 -2.68 3.95
C CYS A 196 18.06 -3.49 2.66
N VAL A 197 18.54 -2.81 1.62
CA VAL A 197 18.72 -3.34 0.28
C VAL A 197 20.15 -3.86 0.15
N PRO A 198 20.37 -5.13 -0.25
CA PRO A 198 21.71 -5.64 -0.48
C PRO A 198 22.37 -4.85 -1.61
N CYS A 199 23.66 -4.59 -1.44
CA CYS A 199 24.48 -4.02 -2.49
C CYS A 199 24.50 -4.93 -3.73
N GLY A 200 24.70 -4.34 -4.91
CA GLY A 200 24.82 -5.07 -6.17
C GLY A 200 26.02 -6.04 -6.20
N PRO A 201 26.24 -6.76 -7.32
CA PRO A 201 27.29 -7.78 -7.41
C PRO A 201 28.63 -7.25 -6.89
N VAL A 202 29.13 -7.91 -5.85
CA VAL A 202 30.32 -7.49 -5.12
C VAL A 202 31.55 -7.93 -5.91
N CYS A 203 32.50 -7.02 -6.07
CA CYS A 203 33.78 -7.32 -6.69
C CYS A 203 34.54 -8.37 -5.87
N TYR A 204 35.05 -9.42 -6.52
CA TYR A 204 35.86 -10.45 -5.85
C TYR A 204 37.37 -10.13 -5.82
N ILE A 205 37.77 -8.87 -6.06
CA ILE A 205 39.17 -8.46 -5.95
C ILE A 205 39.59 -8.33 -4.49
N GLN A 206 40.83 -8.69 -4.17
CA GLN A 206 41.37 -8.46 -2.83
C GLN A 206 41.97 -7.06 -2.74
N CYS A 207 41.42 -6.24 -1.83
CA CYS A 207 41.92 -4.90 -1.54
C CYS A 207 42.51 -4.86 -0.12
N PRO A 208 43.84 -4.71 0.06
CA PRO A 208 44.48 -4.70 1.38
C PRO A 208 43.96 -3.60 2.31
N ASN A 209 43.46 -2.48 1.76
CA ASN A 209 42.94 -1.33 2.52
C ASN A 209 41.43 -1.15 2.34
N GLY A 210 40.74 -2.18 1.85
CA GLY A 210 39.31 -2.15 1.56
C GLY A 210 38.94 -1.41 0.27
N PHE A 211 37.64 -1.35 0.01
CA PHE A 211 37.05 -0.83 -1.21
C PHE A 211 36.63 0.63 -1.08
N VAL A 212 36.72 1.37 -2.18
CA VAL A 212 36.03 2.65 -2.34
C VAL A 212 34.52 2.38 -2.34
N LYS A 213 33.75 3.21 -1.65
CA LYS A 213 32.29 3.07 -1.55
C LYS A 213 31.60 4.05 -2.52
N ASP A 214 30.46 3.65 -3.06
CA ASP A 214 29.57 4.53 -3.82
C ASP A 214 28.79 5.49 -2.87
N PRO A 215 28.01 6.46 -3.39
CA PRO A 215 27.22 7.37 -2.56
C PRO A 215 26.17 6.69 -1.66
N LYS A 216 25.78 5.44 -1.95
CA LYS A 216 24.86 4.64 -1.14
C LYS A 216 25.59 3.89 -0.02
N GLY A 217 26.93 3.91 -0.02
CA GLY A 217 27.77 3.20 0.93
C GLY A 217 28.15 1.78 0.49
N CYS A 218 27.83 1.37 -0.74
CA CYS A 218 28.14 0.05 -1.27
C CYS A 218 29.58 -0.04 -1.78
N PRO A 219 30.29 -1.16 -1.56
CA PRO A 219 31.65 -1.34 -2.05
C PRO A 219 31.67 -1.39 -3.59
N THR A 220 32.58 -0.62 -4.19
CA THR A 220 32.84 -0.62 -5.63
C THR A 220 34.02 -1.53 -5.98
N CYS A 221 34.19 -1.86 -7.26
CA CYS A 221 35.36 -2.60 -7.78
C CYS A 221 36.67 -1.79 -7.79
N VAL A 222 36.90 -0.90 -6.82
CA VAL A 222 38.08 -0.03 -6.76
C VAL A 222 38.69 -0.10 -5.36
N CYS A 223 39.98 -0.43 -5.26
CA CYS A 223 40.68 -0.46 -4.00
C CYS A 223 41.06 0.95 -3.52
N LYS A 224 40.99 1.18 -2.21
CA LYS A 224 41.54 2.40 -1.61
C LYS A 224 43.07 2.43 -1.78
N SER A 225 43.59 3.56 -2.26
CA SER A 225 45.04 3.74 -2.48
C SER A 225 45.80 3.96 -1.16
N THR A 226 47.02 3.46 -1.10
CA THR A 226 47.98 3.65 0.01
C THR A 226 48.87 4.87 -0.19
N ARG A 227 48.35 6.03 -0.62
CA ARG A 227 49.19 7.24 -0.59
C ARG A 227 49.38 7.69 0.86
N LYS A 228 50.38 7.09 1.53
CA LYS A 228 51.14 7.75 2.58
C LYS A 228 51.96 8.83 1.89
N TYR A 229 51.54 10.08 2.04
CA TYR A 229 52.43 11.22 1.86
C TYR A 229 53.23 11.40 3.15
#